data_AF-A0AAD6FB83-F1
#
_entry.id   AF-A0AAD6FB83-F1
#
_cell.length_a   1.000
_cell.length_b   1.000
_cell.length_c   1.000
_cell.angle_alpha   90.00
_cell.angle_beta   90.00
_cell.angle_gamma   90.00
#
_symmetry.space_group_name_H-M   'P 1'
#
loop_
_entity.id
_entity.type
_entity.pdbx_description
1 polymer ?
#
loop_
_entity_poly.entity_id
_entity_poly.type
_entity_poly.pdbx_seq_one_letter_code
_entity_poly.pdbx_strand_id
1 'polypeptide(L)'
;MENRSLLSLSVALLSFLSPCLTALTPRVSFHMGSPGRHVTRFSSPEVSNTSTLLLSEDEDILYVGARDAVLALDVSHQDAITLRSQLDWSPSDKDLEQCSMKGKEMADCPNFIRVLQFLNTTHIYACGTFAYSPRCSYITSETLMMSMKPDEGRGRCPYDPYQRNTAIIVDGELYTGTVADYRGNRPLISRHLSEGRRVDLKLDDTLGWLEDPTFISSSFIPEEEKIYFFFSEVGREYDFIDKFIVSRVSQICMSDVGGQRTLQRRWTTFAKAQLLCQADNELPYNVLQDIDSLPPAEGAPADDTLFYGIFTSQWSVGWTSIQSFHMFIT
;
A
#
# COMPACT_ATOMS: atom_id res chain seq x y z
N MET A 1 -71.06 -10.92 -8.50
CA MET A 1 -69.88 -10.48 -9.29
C MET A 1 -68.92 -9.84 -8.32
N GLU A 2 -68.10 -10.69 -7.76
CA GLU A 2 -67.42 -10.53 -6.49
C GLU A 2 -66.01 -11.04 -6.75
N ASN A 3 -65.11 -10.15 -7.20
CA ASN A 3 -63.66 -10.42 -7.28
C ASN A 3 -62.76 -9.29 -7.82
N ARG A 4 -63.22 -8.02 -7.88
CA ARG A 4 -62.34 -6.90 -8.31
C ARG A 4 -61.78 -6.04 -7.18
N SER A 5 -62.32 -6.14 -5.96
CA SER A 5 -61.90 -5.28 -4.84
C SER A 5 -60.81 -5.88 -3.95
N LEU A 6 -60.57 -7.20 -4.01
CA LEU A 6 -59.55 -7.85 -3.18
C LEU A 6 -58.16 -7.90 -3.83
N LEU A 7 -58.09 -7.77 -5.16
CA LEU A 7 -56.83 -7.68 -5.92
C LEU A 7 -56.18 -6.29 -5.86
N SER A 8 -56.96 -5.22 -5.68
CA SER A 8 -56.40 -3.87 -5.53
C SER A 8 -55.83 -3.61 -4.14
N LEU A 9 -56.37 -4.26 -3.10
CA LEU A 9 -55.84 -4.15 -1.74
C LEU A 9 -54.57 -4.98 -1.50
N SER A 10 -54.42 -6.13 -2.17
CA SER A 10 -53.21 -6.95 -2.05
C SER A 10 -52.01 -6.35 -2.79
N VAL A 11 -52.22 -5.63 -3.91
CA VAL A 11 -51.15 -4.90 -4.62
C VAL A 11 -50.72 -3.64 -3.86
N ALA A 12 -51.64 -2.97 -3.16
CA ALA A 12 -51.32 -1.79 -2.36
C ALA A 12 -50.58 -2.11 -1.04
N LEU A 13 -50.74 -3.31 -0.48
CA LEU A 13 -49.97 -3.73 0.71
C LEU A 13 -48.54 -4.19 0.39
N LEU A 14 -48.30 -4.68 -0.84
CA LEU A 14 -46.96 -5.12 -1.27
C LEU A 14 -46.01 -3.95 -1.61
N SER A 15 -46.53 -2.74 -1.82
CA SER A 15 -45.72 -1.53 -2.06
C SER A 15 -45.18 -0.87 -0.78
N PHE A 16 -45.61 -1.31 0.41
CA PHE A 16 -45.13 -0.77 1.70
C PHE A 16 -44.09 -1.65 2.40
N LEU A 17 -43.73 -2.78 1.80
CA LEU A 17 -42.56 -3.55 2.20
C LEU A 17 -41.41 -3.26 1.22
N SER A 18 -41.05 -1.98 1.07
CA SER A 18 -39.64 -1.71 0.82
C SER A 18 -38.92 -2.13 2.09
N PRO A 19 -38.10 -3.21 2.11
CA PRO A 19 -37.12 -3.31 3.15
C PRO A 19 -36.38 -1.98 3.10
N CYS A 20 -36.42 -1.26 4.22
CA CYS A 20 -35.50 -0.16 4.44
C CYS A 20 -34.12 -0.81 4.33
N LEU A 21 -33.57 -0.86 3.13
CA LEU A 21 -32.14 -0.92 2.92
C LEU A 21 -31.68 0.30 3.68
N THR A 22 -31.22 0.07 4.90
CA THR A 22 -30.51 1.06 5.69
C THR A 22 -29.26 1.34 4.87
N ALA A 23 -29.39 2.21 3.87
CA ALA A 23 -28.27 2.96 3.36
C ALA A 23 -27.72 3.61 4.62
N LEU A 24 -26.58 3.10 5.08
CA LEU A 24 -25.81 3.64 6.18
C LEU A 24 -25.39 5.04 5.73
N THR A 25 -26.31 5.98 5.86
CA THR A 25 -26.09 7.37 5.50
C THR A 25 -25.29 7.97 6.64
N PRO A 26 -24.19 8.66 6.35
CA PRO A 26 -23.44 9.35 7.39
C PRO A 26 -24.40 10.22 8.20
N ARG A 27 -24.34 10.10 9.54
CA ARG A 27 -25.23 10.86 10.44
C ARG A 27 -25.16 12.36 10.17
N VAL A 28 -23.99 12.83 9.75
CA VAL A 28 -23.75 14.21 9.32
C VAL A 28 -22.85 14.17 8.09
N SER A 29 -23.23 14.92 7.06
CA SER A 29 -22.43 15.13 5.85
C SER A 29 -22.11 16.61 5.72
N PHE A 30 -20.84 16.94 5.55
CA PHE A 30 -20.39 18.31 5.34
C PHE A 30 -19.92 18.47 3.89
N HIS A 31 -20.40 19.51 3.22
CA HIS A 31 -19.85 19.89 1.92
C HIS A 31 -18.56 20.69 2.10
N MET A 32 -17.67 20.65 1.10
CA MET A 32 -16.52 21.55 1.08
C MET A 32 -16.98 23.00 1.23
N GLY A 33 -16.35 23.75 2.14
CA GLY A 33 -16.72 25.13 2.46
C GLY A 33 -17.85 25.29 3.48
N SER A 34 -18.26 24.21 4.17
CA SER A 34 -19.24 24.30 5.25
C SER A 34 -18.75 25.26 6.37
N PRO A 35 -19.58 26.21 6.83
CA PRO A 35 -19.18 27.16 7.88
C PRO A 35 -18.68 26.46 9.15
N GLY A 36 -17.54 26.90 9.69
CA GLY A 36 -16.95 26.32 10.91
C GLY A 36 -16.25 24.97 10.71
N ARG A 37 -16.12 24.48 9.46
CA ARG A 37 -15.43 23.24 9.11
C ARG A 37 -14.42 23.52 8.00
N HIS A 38 -13.43 24.35 8.31
CA HIS A 38 -12.34 24.66 7.39
C HIS A 38 -11.49 23.41 7.16
N VAL A 39 -11.17 23.13 5.89
CA VAL A 39 -10.26 22.04 5.50
C VAL A 39 -9.06 22.68 4.83
N THR A 40 -7.92 22.58 5.48
CA THR A 40 -6.66 23.10 4.95
C THR A 40 -6.22 22.24 3.76
N ARG A 41 -5.89 22.88 2.64
CA ARG A 41 -5.50 22.20 1.41
C ARG A 41 -4.23 22.81 0.85
N PHE A 42 -3.31 21.93 0.46
CA PHE A 42 -2.22 22.27 -0.43
C PHE A 42 -2.59 21.94 -1.88
N SER A 43 -2.27 22.83 -2.81
CA SER A 43 -2.37 22.56 -4.26
C SER A 43 -1.34 23.39 -5.01
N SER A 44 -0.60 22.75 -5.92
CA SER A 44 0.31 23.40 -6.86
C SER A 44 -0.05 22.96 -8.28
N PRO A 45 -0.08 23.87 -9.28
CA PRO A 45 -0.33 23.51 -10.67
C PRO A 45 0.79 22.67 -11.30
N GLU A 46 1.99 22.70 -10.70
CA GLU A 46 3.18 21.97 -11.18
C GLU A 46 3.26 20.55 -10.64
N VAL A 47 2.45 20.21 -9.64
CA VAL A 47 2.50 18.92 -8.93
C VAL A 47 1.23 18.13 -9.20
N SER A 48 1.39 16.84 -9.50
CA SER A 48 0.29 15.89 -9.65
C SER A 48 0.63 14.53 -9.06
N ASN A 49 -0.36 13.65 -8.91
CA ASN A 49 -0.18 12.27 -8.43
C ASN A 49 0.56 12.15 -7.07
N THR A 50 0.13 12.94 -6.08
CA THR A 50 0.63 12.87 -4.69
C THR A 50 0.10 11.60 -4.00
N SER A 51 0.84 10.50 -4.10
CA SER A 51 0.36 9.16 -3.70
C SER A 51 1.19 8.47 -2.62
N THR A 52 2.36 9.00 -2.28
CA THR A 52 3.21 8.49 -1.20
C THR A 52 3.40 9.58 -0.18
N LEU A 53 3.10 9.30 1.08
CA LEU A 53 3.15 10.25 2.18
C LEU A 53 4.07 9.70 3.28
N LEU A 54 4.89 10.57 3.86
CA LEU A 54 5.77 10.24 4.97
C LEU A 54 5.80 11.44 5.93
N LEU A 55 5.21 11.27 7.12
CA LEU A 55 5.18 12.30 8.16
C LEU A 55 6.43 12.18 9.03
N SER A 56 7.07 13.31 9.35
CA SER A 56 8.20 13.36 10.28
C SER A 56 7.81 12.98 11.71
N GLU A 57 8.77 12.52 12.51
CA GLU A 57 8.53 12.09 13.90
C GLU A 57 8.03 13.23 14.80
N ASP A 58 8.41 14.48 14.50
CA ASP A 58 7.93 15.68 15.20
C ASP A 58 6.58 16.18 14.68
N GLU A 59 5.99 15.50 13.68
CA GLU A 59 4.72 15.83 13.03
C GLU A 59 4.68 17.21 12.35
N ASP A 60 5.82 17.88 12.19
CA ASP A 60 5.91 19.24 11.63
C ASP A 60 6.03 19.25 10.10
N ILE A 61 6.59 18.19 9.51
CA ILE A 61 6.87 18.11 8.07
C ILE A 61 6.24 16.85 7.45
N LEU A 62 5.40 17.07 6.45
CA LEU A 62 4.88 16.01 5.60
C LEU A 62 5.68 15.96 4.29
N TYR A 63 6.45 14.89 4.12
CA TYR A 63 7.11 14.58 2.86
C TYR A 63 6.14 13.89 1.90
N VAL A 64 6.10 14.36 0.65
CA VAL A 64 5.14 13.88 -0.36
C VAL A 64 5.88 13.41 -1.60
N GLY A 65 5.74 12.13 -1.92
CA GLY A 65 6.10 11.58 -3.23
C GLY A 65 5.02 11.86 -4.26
N ALA A 66 5.39 12.59 -5.30
CA ALA A 66 4.51 13.00 -6.39
C ALA A 66 5.00 12.46 -7.74
N ARG A 67 4.32 12.86 -8.82
CA ARG A 67 4.89 12.75 -10.17
C ARG A 67 6.02 13.75 -10.33
N ASP A 68 7.15 13.25 -10.80
CA ASP A 68 8.39 13.95 -11.14
C ASP A 68 9.03 14.75 -10.00
N ALA A 69 8.55 14.61 -8.76
CA ALA A 69 9.04 15.40 -7.63
C ALA A 69 8.85 14.73 -6.26
N VAL A 70 9.66 15.15 -5.29
CA VAL A 70 9.42 14.98 -3.85
C VAL A 70 9.23 16.36 -3.23
N LEU A 71 8.24 16.51 -2.36
CA LEU A 71 7.95 17.76 -1.66
C LEU A 71 8.18 17.61 -0.15
N ALA A 72 8.56 18.71 0.50
CA ALA A 72 8.47 18.87 1.94
C ALA A 72 7.44 19.96 2.26
N LEU A 73 6.34 19.58 2.90
CA LEU A 73 5.28 20.48 3.31
C LEU A 73 5.34 20.72 4.82
N ASP A 74 5.39 21.97 5.23
CA ASP A 74 5.19 22.35 6.64
C ASP A 74 3.72 22.19 6.98
N VAL A 75 3.43 21.33 7.96
CA VAL A 75 2.09 20.99 8.46
C VAL A 75 1.95 21.28 9.96
N SER A 76 2.95 21.93 10.57
CA SER A 76 2.99 22.27 12.00
C SER A 76 1.85 23.20 12.45
N HIS A 77 1.22 23.92 11.51
CA HIS A 77 0.13 24.85 11.78
C HIS A 77 -1.20 24.29 11.26
N GLN A 78 -2.21 24.18 12.14
CA GLN A 78 -3.51 23.57 11.82
C GLN A 78 -4.23 24.21 10.62
N ASP A 79 -4.06 25.52 10.42
CA ASP A 79 -4.76 26.29 9.39
C ASP A 79 -3.94 26.54 8.11
N ALA A 80 -2.69 26.05 8.05
CA ALA A 80 -1.81 26.33 6.91
C ALA A 80 -0.92 25.13 6.57
N ILE A 81 -0.92 24.75 5.29
CA ILE A 81 0.05 23.83 4.71
C ILE A 81 0.90 24.62 3.74
N THR A 82 2.22 24.70 3.96
CA THR A 82 3.11 25.50 3.12
C THR A 82 4.23 24.66 2.53
N LEU A 83 4.57 24.91 1.26
CA LEU A 83 5.69 24.24 0.61
C LEU A 83 7.01 24.83 1.15
N ARG A 84 7.84 24.00 1.78
CA ARG A 84 9.20 24.40 2.22
C ARG A 84 10.23 24.22 1.14
N SER A 85 10.24 23.04 0.52
CA SER A 85 11.18 22.68 -0.52
C SER A 85 10.59 21.63 -1.45
N GLN A 86 11.14 21.60 -2.66
CA GLN A 86 10.76 20.67 -3.71
C GLN A 86 12.04 20.15 -4.38
N LEU A 87 12.11 18.85 -4.54
CA LEU A 87 13.12 18.17 -5.32
C LEU A 87 12.51 17.75 -6.65
N ASP A 88 12.94 18.39 -7.74
CA ASP A 88 12.61 17.93 -9.08
C ASP A 88 13.41 16.65 -9.40
N TRP A 89 12.69 15.59 -9.74
CA TRP A 89 13.26 14.29 -10.06
C TRP A 89 12.60 13.69 -11.31
N SER A 90 12.54 14.47 -12.38
CA SER A 90 12.01 14.05 -13.68
C SER A 90 13.03 13.21 -14.47
N PRO A 91 12.57 12.25 -15.30
CA PRO A 91 13.42 11.60 -16.30
C PRO A 91 13.91 12.59 -17.36
N SER A 92 15.02 12.28 -18.03
CA SER A 92 15.47 13.09 -19.16
C SER A 92 14.58 12.87 -20.39
N ASP A 93 14.56 13.82 -21.34
CA ASP A 93 13.81 13.67 -22.60
C ASP A 93 14.17 12.36 -23.34
N LYS A 94 15.44 11.96 -23.25
CA LYS A 94 15.93 10.70 -23.82
C LYS A 94 15.32 9.48 -23.13
N ASP A 95 15.17 9.51 -21.81
CA ASP A 95 14.54 8.42 -21.05
C ASP A 95 13.04 8.32 -21.39
N LEU A 96 12.36 9.47 -21.52
CA LEU A 96 10.96 9.54 -21.92
C LEU A 96 10.75 8.99 -23.35
N GLU A 97 11.59 9.38 -24.30
CA GLU A 97 11.56 8.86 -25.67
C GLU A 97 11.80 7.34 -25.69
N GLN A 98 12.77 6.86 -24.92
CA GLN A 98 13.05 5.42 -24.80
C GLN A 98 11.88 4.63 -24.19
N CYS A 99 11.21 5.19 -23.19
CA CYS A 99 10.03 4.59 -22.59
C CYS A 99 8.89 4.49 -23.62
N SER A 100 8.64 5.56 -24.37
CA SER A 100 7.63 5.57 -25.42
C SER A 100 7.95 4.59 -26.56
N MET A 101 9.21 4.51 -26.99
CA MET A 101 9.66 3.54 -28.00
C MET A 101 9.48 2.08 -27.56
N LYS A 102 9.44 1.81 -26.26
CA LYS A 102 9.12 0.48 -25.69
C LYS A 102 7.61 0.20 -25.59
N GLY A 103 6.78 1.07 -26.16
CA GLY A 103 5.33 0.88 -26.29
C GLY A 103 4.51 1.33 -25.07
N LYS A 104 5.06 2.20 -24.22
CA LYS A 104 4.33 2.78 -23.07
C LYS A 104 3.69 4.11 -23.45
N GLU A 105 2.57 4.41 -22.80
CA GLU A 105 1.91 5.70 -22.96
C GLU A 105 2.79 6.80 -22.37
N MET A 106 2.87 7.95 -23.04
CA MET A 106 3.69 9.07 -22.58
C MET A 106 3.24 9.59 -21.20
N ALA A 107 1.97 9.36 -20.83
CA ALA A 107 1.43 9.67 -19.50
C ALA A 107 2.03 8.80 -18.38
N ASP A 108 2.54 7.61 -18.71
CA ASP A 108 3.08 6.63 -17.75
C ASP A 108 4.62 6.63 -17.69
N CYS A 109 5.28 7.31 -18.64
CA CYS A 109 6.73 7.50 -18.67
C CYS A 109 7.34 8.51 -17.66
N PRO A 110 6.59 9.39 -16.98
CA PRO A 110 7.13 10.19 -15.88
C PRO A 110 7.74 9.35 -14.75
N ASN A 111 8.44 10.02 -13.84
CA ASN A 111 8.89 9.41 -12.61
C ASN A 111 7.79 9.52 -11.54
N PHE A 112 7.11 8.43 -11.21
CA PHE A 112 6.18 8.43 -10.08
C PHE A 112 6.94 7.97 -8.85
N ILE A 113 7.00 8.79 -7.80
CA ILE A 113 7.61 8.38 -6.53
C ILE A 113 6.68 7.37 -5.86
N ARG A 114 7.24 6.22 -5.48
CA ARG A 114 6.48 5.07 -4.95
C ARG A 114 7.01 4.53 -3.63
N VAL A 115 8.25 4.86 -3.28
CA VAL A 115 8.86 4.53 -1.98
C VAL A 115 9.42 5.81 -1.40
N LEU A 116 9.09 6.07 -0.14
CA LEU A 116 9.60 7.18 0.65
C LEU A 116 9.65 6.72 2.11
N GLN A 117 10.84 6.57 2.68
CA GLN A 117 11.05 6.02 4.01
C GLN A 117 12.23 6.72 4.70
N PHE A 118 12.13 7.00 5.99
CA PHE A 118 13.31 7.47 6.74
C PHE A 118 14.33 6.33 6.83
N LEU A 119 15.55 6.59 6.36
CA LEU A 119 16.68 5.68 6.55
C LEU A 119 17.30 5.89 7.94
N ASN A 120 17.38 7.16 8.33
CA ASN A 120 17.84 7.63 9.63
C ASN A 120 17.30 9.05 9.85
N THR A 121 17.69 9.69 10.94
CA THR A 121 17.23 11.04 11.32
C THR A 121 17.56 12.15 10.32
N THR A 122 18.50 11.93 9.39
CA THR A 122 18.99 12.96 8.45
C THR A 122 18.69 12.64 6.98
N HIS A 123 18.33 11.39 6.68
CA HIS A 123 18.20 10.90 5.31
C HIS A 123 16.89 10.14 5.11
N ILE A 124 16.24 10.48 4.01
CA ILE A 124 15.09 9.79 3.45
C ILE A 124 15.58 8.94 2.28
N TYR A 125 15.21 7.68 2.26
CA TYR A 125 15.37 6.81 1.12
C TYR A 125 14.14 6.91 0.22
N ALA A 126 14.36 7.21 -1.05
CA ALA A 126 13.29 7.41 -2.02
C ALA A 126 13.51 6.58 -3.29
N CYS A 127 12.42 6.04 -3.85
CA CYS A 127 12.45 5.43 -5.17
C CYS A 127 11.24 5.83 -6.01
N GLY A 128 11.42 5.88 -7.32
CA GLY A 128 10.35 6.10 -8.28
C GLY A 128 10.49 5.28 -9.56
N THR A 129 9.41 5.19 -10.33
CA THR A 129 9.28 4.36 -11.54
C THR A 129 10.23 4.79 -12.66
N PHE A 130 10.56 6.08 -12.71
CA PHE A 130 11.53 6.73 -13.60
C PHE A 130 11.50 6.17 -15.03
N ALA A 131 10.44 6.47 -15.79
CA ALA A 131 10.29 6.04 -17.19
C ALA A 131 10.37 4.52 -17.41
N TYR A 132 9.67 3.74 -16.56
CA TYR A 132 9.79 2.27 -16.54
C TYR A 132 11.24 1.79 -16.42
N SER A 133 12.04 2.50 -15.62
CA SER A 133 13.42 2.13 -15.28
C SER A 133 13.71 2.57 -13.85
N PRO A 134 13.13 1.89 -12.83
CA PRO A 134 13.08 2.36 -11.45
C PRO A 134 14.42 2.84 -10.93
N ARG A 135 14.42 3.98 -10.24
CA ARG A 135 15.61 4.59 -9.64
C ARG A 135 15.37 4.83 -8.15
N CYS A 136 16.41 4.62 -7.36
CA CYS A 136 16.40 4.94 -5.94
C CYS A 136 17.52 5.93 -5.62
N SER A 137 17.35 6.73 -4.57
CA SER A 137 18.37 7.66 -4.07
C SER A 137 18.14 7.99 -2.60
N TYR A 138 19.15 8.61 -2.01
CA TYR A 138 19.12 9.16 -0.66
C TYR A 138 18.91 10.67 -0.75
N ILE A 139 17.97 11.19 0.02
CA ILE A 139 17.59 12.61 0.06
C ILE A 139 17.85 13.11 1.47
N THR A 140 18.57 14.23 1.62
CA THR A 140 18.75 14.88 2.92
C THR A 140 17.43 15.52 3.37
N SER A 141 16.95 15.17 4.56
CA SER A 141 15.63 15.59 5.08
C SER A 141 15.50 17.11 5.27
N GLU A 142 16.60 17.79 5.63
CA GLU A 142 16.66 19.24 5.87
C GLU A 142 16.54 20.07 4.58
N THR A 143 17.33 19.74 3.55
CA THR A 143 17.43 20.54 2.32
C THR A 143 16.62 19.96 1.16
N LEU A 144 16.13 18.73 1.30
CA LEU A 144 15.49 17.93 0.25
C LEU A 144 16.38 17.75 -1.00
N MET A 145 17.70 17.69 -0.81
CA MET A 145 18.66 17.46 -1.90
C MET A 145 19.10 16.00 -1.95
N MET A 146 19.35 15.48 -3.16
CA MET A 146 19.95 14.17 -3.32
C MET A 146 21.39 14.15 -2.78
N SER A 147 21.67 13.28 -1.82
CA SER A 147 23.02 13.12 -1.25
C SER A 147 23.90 12.18 -2.08
N MET A 148 23.32 11.33 -2.92
CA MET A 148 24.02 10.41 -3.81
C MET A 148 23.41 10.38 -5.21
N LYS A 149 24.18 9.86 -6.17
CA LYS A 149 23.67 9.60 -7.51
C LYS A 149 22.63 8.47 -7.46
N PRO A 150 21.47 8.62 -8.13
CA PRO A 150 20.48 7.56 -8.15
C PRO A 150 21.02 6.23 -8.72
N ASP A 151 20.66 5.12 -8.08
CA ASP A 151 21.02 3.76 -8.46
C ASP A 151 19.80 2.98 -9.03
N GLU A 152 20.01 1.72 -9.41
CA GLU A 152 18.96 0.89 -10.02
C GLU A 152 17.95 0.39 -8.96
N GLY A 153 16.69 0.83 -9.04
CA GLY A 153 15.63 0.49 -8.10
C GLY A 153 14.93 -0.85 -8.33
N ARG A 154 15.53 -1.77 -9.10
CA ARG A 154 14.90 -3.05 -9.45
C ARG A 154 14.59 -3.89 -8.21
N GLY A 155 13.32 -4.30 -8.08
CA GLY A 155 12.85 -5.06 -6.91
C GLY A 155 12.73 -4.23 -5.63
N ARG A 156 13.03 -2.93 -5.69
CA ARG A 156 12.83 -1.95 -4.62
C ARG A 156 11.66 -1.01 -4.92
N CYS A 157 11.38 -0.79 -6.21
CA CYS A 157 10.29 0.04 -6.72
C CYS A 157 9.71 -0.60 -7.99
N PRO A 158 8.38 -0.52 -8.20
CA PRO A 158 7.77 -1.05 -9.42
C PRO A 158 8.18 -0.26 -10.66
N TYR A 159 8.10 -0.91 -11.82
CA TYR A 159 8.30 -0.29 -13.13
C TYR A 159 7.07 0.49 -13.58
N ASP A 160 5.88 -0.09 -13.34
CA ASP A 160 4.60 0.48 -13.73
C ASP A 160 4.04 1.38 -12.61
N PRO A 161 3.58 2.60 -12.90
CA PRO A 161 3.04 3.50 -11.88
C PRO A 161 1.75 3.01 -11.23
N TYR A 162 0.99 2.13 -11.90
CA TYR A 162 -0.26 1.59 -11.38
C TYR A 162 -0.05 0.34 -10.51
N GLN A 163 1.15 -0.24 -10.52
CA GLN A 163 1.49 -1.33 -9.62
C GLN A 163 1.62 -0.80 -8.19
N ARG A 164 0.87 -1.43 -7.29
CA ARG A 164 1.04 -1.21 -5.85
C ARG A 164 2.32 -1.90 -5.38
N ASN A 165 2.93 -1.31 -4.36
CA ASN A 165 4.07 -1.86 -3.66
C ASN A 165 3.95 -1.46 -2.18
N THR A 166 4.80 -2.06 -1.36
CA THR A 166 5.04 -1.62 -0.01
C THR A 166 6.52 -1.66 0.30
N ALA A 167 6.97 -0.76 1.17
CA ALA A 167 8.33 -0.70 1.66
C ALA A 167 8.36 -0.20 3.09
N ILE A 168 9.27 -0.75 3.89
CA ILE A 168 9.56 -0.32 5.26
C ILE A 168 11.07 -0.39 5.49
N ILE A 169 11.62 0.54 6.26
CA ILE A 169 13.01 0.49 6.73
C ILE A 169 13.01 0.18 8.22
N VAL A 170 13.78 -0.84 8.61
CA VAL A 170 14.01 -1.21 10.01
C VAL A 170 15.51 -1.47 10.18
N ASP A 171 16.13 -0.86 11.18
CA ASP A 171 17.57 -0.96 11.46
C ASP A 171 18.48 -0.69 10.24
N GLY A 172 18.07 0.28 9.40
CA GLY A 172 18.81 0.66 8.19
C GLY A 172 18.67 -0.32 7.01
N GLU A 173 17.97 -1.44 7.19
CA GLU A 173 17.68 -2.41 6.13
C GLU A 173 16.32 -2.11 5.49
N LEU A 174 16.27 -2.14 4.15
CA LEU A 174 15.05 -1.88 3.40
C LEU A 174 14.34 -3.20 3.07
N TYR A 175 13.07 -3.29 3.44
CA TYR A 175 12.22 -4.43 3.14
C TYR A 175 11.13 -4.01 2.16
N THR A 176 10.95 -4.76 1.07
CA THR A 176 10.03 -4.37 -0.01
C THR A 176 9.19 -5.53 -0.50
N GLY A 177 7.90 -5.27 -0.74
CA GLY A 177 6.99 -6.12 -1.51
C GLY A 177 6.62 -5.42 -2.82
N THR A 178 7.14 -5.91 -3.94
CA THR A 178 6.93 -5.30 -5.27
C THR A 178 7.18 -6.32 -6.39
N VAL A 179 7.22 -5.87 -7.64
CA VAL A 179 7.59 -6.67 -8.81
C VAL A 179 8.99 -6.30 -9.33
N ALA A 180 9.76 -7.31 -9.77
CA ALA A 180 11.16 -7.15 -10.19
C ALA A 180 11.38 -6.82 -11.67
N ASP A 181 10.32 -6.78 -12.48
CA ASP A 181 10.46 -6.81 -13.92
C ASP A 181 9.50 -5.87 -14.64
N TYR A 182 9.85 -5.54 -15.87
CA TYR A 182 9.12 -4.60 -16.71
C TYR A 182 7.70 -5.06 -17.05
N ARG A 183 7.43 -6.39 -17.07
CA ARG A 183 6.10 -6.93 -17.39
C ARG A 183 5.21 -7.03 -16.16
N GLY A 184 5.76 -6.93 -14.95
CA GLY A 184 4.99 -7.02 -13.72
C GLY A 184 4.58 -8.43 -13.32
N ASN A 185 5.27 -9.46 -13.82
CA ASN A 185 4.91 -10.86 -13.57
C ASN A 185 5.91 -11.59 -12.66
N ARG A 186 6.90 -10.87 -12.10
CA ARG A 186 7.85 -11.42 -11.12
C ARG A 186 7.69 -10.71 -9.77
N PRO A 187 6.63 -11.02 -9.02
CA PRO A 187 6.47 -10.51 -7.66
C PRO A 187 7.58 -11.04 -6.75
N LEU A 188 7.96 -10.26 -5.75
CA LEU A 188 8.92 -10.66 -4.74
C LEU A 188 8.72 -9.87 -3.44
N ILE A 189 9.10 -10.53 -2.34
CA ILE A 189 9.38 -9.90 -1.06
C ILE A 189 10.87 -10.03 -0.81
N SER A 190 11.55 -8.95 -0.44
CA SER A 190 13.01 -8.93 -0.30
C SER A 190 13.51 -7.91 0.70
N ARG A 191 14.75 -8.12 1.14
CA ARG A 191 15.56 -7.21 1.94
C ARG A 191 16.74 -6.71 1.12
N HIS A 192 17.01 -5.42 1.24
CA HIS A 192 18.09 -4.69 0.58
C HIS A 192 18.84 -3.84 1.59
N LEU A 193 19.95 -3.25 1.14
CA LEU A 193 20.80 -2.35 1.94
C LEU A 193 21.43 -3.03 3.16
N SER A 194 21.51 -4.37 3.18
CA SER A 194 22.11 -5.11 4.28
C SER A 194 23.59 -4.74 4.42
N GLU A 195 24.02 -4.34 5.62
CA GLU A 195 25.40 -3.94 5.89
C GLU A 195 26.28 -5.09 6.44
N GLY A 196 27.60 -4.87 6.39
CA GLY A 196 28.59 -5.75 7.00
C GLY A 196 28.64 -7.14 6.36
N ARG A 197 28.35 -8.18 7.17
CA ARG A 197 28.38 -9.59 6.72
C ARG A 197 27.00 -10.13 6.35
N ARG A 198 25.94 -9.33 6.53
CA ARG A 198 24.58 -9.75 6.16
C ARG A 198 24.43 -9.72 4.66
N VAL A 199 23.56 -10.58 4.15
CA VAL A 199 23.26 -10.67 2.72
C VAL A 199 21.81 -10.30 2.50
N ASP A 200 21.58 -9.61 1.39
CA ASP A 200 20.25 -9.35 0.88
C ASP A 200 19.54 -10.66 0.57
N LEU A 201 18.30 -10.76 1.05
CA LEU A 201 17.45 -11.94 0.91
C LEU A 201 16.26 -11.61 0.02
N LYS A 202 15.81 -12.59 -0.73
CA LYS A 202 14.58 -12.49 -1.52
C LYS A 202 13.80 -13.78 -1.46
N LEU A 203 12.49 -13.69 -1.63
CA LEU A 203 11.64 -14.85 -1.74
C LEU A 203 12.12 -15.73 -2.90
N ASP A 204 12.02 -17.05 -2.73
CA ASP A 204 12.36 -17.95 -3.80
C ASP A 204 11.31 -17.88 -4.91
N ASP A 205 11.74 -17.74 -6.15
CA ASP A 205 10.85 -17.53 -7.29
C ASP A 205 10.51 -18.84 -8.02
N THR A 206 11.05 -19.98 -7.58
CA THR A 206 10.85 -21.27 -8.25
C THR A 206 9.63 -22.05 -7.74
N LEU A 207 9.19 -21.75 -6.51
CA LEU A 207 8.12 -22.49 -5.83
C LEU A 207 6.72 -21.88 -6.00
N GLY A 208 6.61 -20.71 -6.64
CA GLY A 208 5.33 -20.03 -6.83
C GLY A 208 4.69 -19.61 -5.49
N TRP A 209 5.50 -19.07 -4.58
CA TRP A 209 5.04 -18.60 -3.27
C TRP A 209 4.06 -17.43 -3.34
N LEU A 210 4.04 -16.69 -4.44
CA LEU A 210 3.16 -15.55 -4.68
C LEU A 210 2.54 -15.71 -6.07
N GLU A 211 1.23 -15.56 -6.17
CA GLU A 211 0.48 -15.73 -7.44
C GLU A 211 -0.26 -14.43 -7.79
N ASP A 212 0.27 -13.65 -8.74
CA ASP A 212 -0.26 -12.32 -9.13
C ASP A 212 -0.65 -11.42 -7.92
N PRO A 213 0.26 -11.18 -6.94
CA PRO A 213 -0.09 -10.42 -5.75
C PRO A 213 -0.24 -8.92 -6.03
N THR A 214 -1.16 -8.30 -5.31
CA THR A 214 -1.26 -6.86 -5.12
C THR A 214 -0.85 -6.54 -3.69
N PHE A 215 0.35 -5.97 -3.52
CA PHE A 215 0.86 -5.54 -2.22
C PHE A 215 0.10 -4.33 -1.69
N ILE A 216 -0.18 -4.31 -0.39
CA ILE A 216 -0.97 -3.25 0.27
C ILE A 216 -0.10 -2.47 1.25
N SER A 217 0.44 -3.14 2.28
CA SER A 217 1.32 -2.49 3.26
C SER A 217 2.28 -3.49 3.91
N SER A 218 3.19 -2.96 4.72
CA SER A 218 4.09 -3.73 5.57
C SER A 218 4.19 -3.05 6.93
N SER A 219 4.36 -3.85 7.97
CA SER A 219 4.46 -3.36 9.35
C SER A 219 5.51 -4.16 10.11
N PHE A 220 6.26 -3.49 10.97
CA PHE A 220 7.27 -4.08 11.83
C PHE A 220 6.71 -4.20 13.25
N ILE A 221 6.83 -5.39 13.84
CA ILE A 221 6.44 -5.67 15.23
C ILE A 221 7.72 -5.92 16.05
N PRO A 222 8.19 -4.92 16.82
CA PRO A 222 9.45 -5.00 17.57
C PRO A 222 9.53 -6.19 18.52
N GLU A 223 8.43 -6.51 19.19
CA GLU A 223 8.34 -7.54 20.22
C GLU A 223 8.61 -8.94 19.65
N GLU A 224 8.25 -9.15 18.38
CA GLU A 224 8.45 -10.40 17.67
C GLU A 224 9.72 -10.41 16.81
N GLU A 225 10.37 -9.26 16.63
CA GLU A 225 11.43 -9.04 15.63
C GLU A 225 11.03 -9.52 14.22
N LYS A 226 9.77 -9.28 13.85
CA LYS A 226 9.18 -9.73 12.58
C LYS A 226 8.63 -8.57 11.78
N ILE A 227 8.69 -8.75 10.46
CA ILE A 227 8.04 -7.87 9.50
C ILE A 227 6.90 -8.63 8.85
N TYR A 228 5.73 -8.00 8.87
CA TYR A 228 4.52 -8.49 8.22
C TYR A 228 4.31 -7.78 6.90
N PHE A 229 3.91 -8.53 5.88
CA PHE A 229 3.48 -8.01 4.58
C PHE A 229 2.03 -8.40 4.34
N PHE A 230 1.25 -7.43 3.88
CA PHE A 230 -0.17 -7.59 3.61
C PHE A 230 -0.43 -7.40 2.12
N PHE A 231 -1.14 -8.36 1.53
CA PHE A 231 -1.39 -8.38 0.09
C PHE A 231 -2.63 -9.21 -0.24
N SER A 232 -3.17 -9.00 -1.43
CA SER A 232 -4.12 -9.93 -2.06
C SER A 232 -3.44 -10.68 -3.18
N GLU A 233 -3.78 -11.94 -3.42
CA GLU A 233 -3.21 -12.78 -4.49
C GLU A 233 -4.27 -13.77 -5.01
N VAL A 234 -3.95 -14.52 -6.06
CA VAL A 234 -4.81 -15.63 -6.52
C VAL A 234 -4.65 -16.83 -5.57
N GLY A 235 -5.76 -17.30 -5.00
CA GLY A 235 -5.80 -18.42 -4.06
C GLY A 235 -5.68 -19.77 -4.77
N ARG A 236 -4.47 -20.33 -4.85
CA ARG A 236 -4.20 -21.64 -5.50
C ARG A 236 -4.87 -22.83 -4.81
N GLU A 237 -5.30 -22.68 -3.56
CA GLU A 237 -6.05 -23.67 -2.82
C GLU A 237 -7.52 -23.78 -3.25
N TYR A 238 -8.01 -22.84 -4.05
CA TYR A 238 -9.38 -22.79 -4.54
C TYR A 238 -9.43 -23.09 -6.05
N ASP A 239 -10.25 -24.06 -6.44
CA ASP A 239 -10.52 -24.39 -7.84
C ASP A 239 -11.84 -23.74 -8.28
N PHE A 240 -11.75 -22.52 -8.82
CA PHE A 240 -12.88 -21.76 -9.36
C PHE A 240 -12.73 -21.56 -10.87
N ILE A 241 -13.86 -21.40 -11.55
CA ILE A 241 -13.89 -21.12 -13.00
C ILE A 241 -13.12 -19.84 -13.33
N ASP A 242 -13.25 -18.82 -12.46
CA ASP A 242 -12.52 -17.56 -12.54
C ASP A 242 -11.45 -17.47 -11.46
N LYS A 243 -10.47 -16.57 -11.64
CA LYS A 243 -9.45 -16.27 -10.62
C LYS A 243 -10.13 -15.87 -9.30
N PHE A 244 -9.94 -16.67 -8.27
CA PHE A 244 -10.41 -16.40 -6.92
C PHE A 244 -9.32 -15.67 -6.14
N ILE A 245 -9.56 -14.42 -5.78
CA ILE A 245 -8.63 -13.60 -5.00
C ILE A 245 -8.77 -13.94 -3.51
N VAL A 246 -7.65 -13.96 -2.81
CA VAL A 246 -7.60 -14.10 -1.35
C VAL A 246 -6.73 -13.02 -0.77
N SER A 247 -7.06 -12.58 0.43
CA SER A 247 -6.21 -11.68 1.21
C SER A 247 -5.27 -12.48 2.10
N ARG A 248 -4.03 -12.01 2.24
CA ARG A 248 -2.96 -12.69 2.94
C ARG A 248 -2.22 -11.74 3.88
N VAL A 249 -1.75 -12.32 4.96
CA VAL A 249 -0.62 -11.81 5.74
C VAL A 249 0.54 -12.78 5.55
N SER A 250 1.75 -12.27 5.42
CA SER A 250 2.97 -13.07 5.52
C SER A 250 3.92 -12.46 6.52
N GLN A 251 4.76 -13.29 7.14
CA GLN A 251 5.80 -12.88 8.06
C GLN A 251 7.18 -13.22 7.53
N ILE A 252 8.19 -12.48 7.99
CA ILE A 252 9.60 -12.83 7.94
C ILE A 252 10.26 -12.43 9.25
N CYS A 253 11.25 -13.19 9.71
CA CYS A 253 12.06 -12.80 10.87
C CYS A 253 13.17 -11.85 10.43
N MET A 254 13.41 -10.78 11.19
CA MET A 254 14.52 -9.88 10.92
C MET A 254 15.86 -10.60 10.96
N SER A 255 16.03 -11.55 11.87
CA SER A 255 17.25 -12.35 12.07
C SER A 255 17.55 -13.35 10.94
N ASP A 256 16.68 -13.50 9.94
CA ASP A 256 16.90 -14.44 8.84
C ASP A 256 18.15 -14.05 8.01
N VAL A 257 19.02 -15.04 7.79
CA VAL A 257 20.28 -14.94 7.03
C VAL A 257 20.30 -15.85 5.80
N GLY A 258 19.18 -16.53 5.54
CA GLY A 258 19.04 -17.51 4.47
C GLY A 258 19.69 -18.86 4.79
N GLY A 259 19.56 -19.79 3.86
CA GLY A 259 20.07 -21.14 4.04
C GLY A 259 21.54 -21.31 3.63
N GLN A 260 22.23 -22.26 4.26
CA GLN A 260 23.66 -22.52 4.01
C GLN A 260 23.93 -23.26 2.69
N ARG A 261 23.06 -24.23 2.33
CA ARG A 261 23.21 -25.08 1.13
C ARG A 261 22.03 -24.92 0.17
N THR A 262 20.83 -25.19 0.67
CA THR A 262 19.56 -24.87 0.00
C THR A 262 19.12 -23.48 0.44
N LEU A 263 18.31 -22.78 -0.36
CA LEU A 263 17.80 -21.43 -0.03
C LEU A 263 18.91 -20.39 0.24
N GLN A 264 20.05 -20.52 -0.44
CA GLN A 264 21.11 -19.52 -0.36
C GLN A 264 20.61 -18.17 -0.86
N ARG A 265 20.77 -17.13 -0.02
CA ARG A 265 20.24 -15.78 -0.26
C ARG A 265 18.71 -15.74 -0.46
N ARG A 266 17.99 -16.71 0.12
CA ARG A 266 16.52 -16.77 0.13
C ARG A 266 15.99 -16.79 1.55
N TRP A 267 14.78 -16.27 1.75
CA TRP A 267 14.08 -16.38 3.03
C TRP A 267 13.93 -17.85 3.45
N THR A 268 14.20 -18.11 4.73
CA THR A 268 13.95 -19.41 5.39
C THR A 268 12.81 -19.33 6.41
N THR A 269 12.42 -18.11 6.79
CA THR A 269 11.38 -17.80 7.78
C THR A 269 10.08 -17.27 7.16
N PHE A 270 10.01 -17.19 5.83
CA PHE A 270 8.80 -16.77 5.13
C PHE A 270 7.66 -17.76 5.38
N ALA A 271 6.57 -17.25 5.93
CA ALA A 271 5.31 -17.96 6.06
C ALA A 271 4.16 -17.03 5.72
N LYS A 272 3.07 -17.56 5.16
CA LYS A 272 1.86 -16.79 4.84
C LYS A 272 0.60 -17.51 5.28
N ALA A 273 -0.42 -16.74 5.64
CA ALA A 273 -1.73 -17.22 6.04
C ALA A 273 -2.84 -16.38 5.36
N GLN A 274 -4.03 -16.96 5.25
CA GLN A 274 -5.19 -16.24 4.72
C GLN A 274 -5.80 -15.32 5.77
N LEU A 275 -6.22 -14.13 5.33
CA LEU A 275 -7.09 -13.23 6.09
C LEU A 275 -8.53 -13.46 5.64
N LEU A 276 -9.40 -13.84 6.58
CA LEU A 276 -10.80 -14.10 6.32
C LEU A 276 -11.65 -12.93 6.81
N CYS A 277 -12.31 -12.27 5.86
CA CYS A 277 -13.27 -11.19 6.11
C CYS A 277 -14.61 -11.58 5.52
N GLN A 278 -15.54 -12.00 6.39
CA GLN A 278 -16.84 -12.51 5.97
C GLN A 278 -17.86 -12.33 7.10
N ALA A 279 -19.05 -11.82 6.75
CA ALA A 279 -20.21 -11.84 7.63
C ALA A 279 -21.02 -13.12 7.42
N ASP A 280 -21.79 -13.52 8.42
CA ASP A 280 -22.64 -14.71 8.35
C ASP A 280 -23.60 -14.64 7.15
N ASN A 281 -23.60 -15.69 6.32
CA ASN A 281 -24.42 -15.81 5.11
C ASN A 281 -24.14 -14.78 4.00
N GLU A 282 -23.02 -14.05 4.04
CA GLU A 282 -22.57 -13.17 2.95
C GLU A 282 -21.39 -13.78 2.17
N LEU A 283 -21.17 -13.30 0.93
CA LEU A 283 -19.94 -13.60 0.20
C LEU A 283 -18.73 -12.97 0.92
N PRO A 284 -17.54 -13.59 0.85
CA PRO A 284 -16.37 -13.03 1.50
C PRO A 284 -15.95 -11.71 0.84
N TYR A 285 -15.50 -10.77 1.68
CA TYR A 285 -14.79 -9.58 1.24
C TYR A 285 -13.31 -9.93 1.17
N ASN A 286 -12.93 -10.49 0.03
CA ASN A 286 -11.70 -11.23 -0.16
C ASN A 286 -10.55 -10.39 -0.72
N VAL A 287 -10.77 -9.11 -1.05
CA VAL A 287 -9.77 -8.19 -1.60
C VAL A 287 -9.39 -7.14 -0.56
N LEU A 288 -8.16 -7.16 -0.09
CA LEU A 288 -7.61 -6.20 0.86
C LEU A 288 -7.32 -4.88 0.12
N GLN A 289 -7.79 -3.78 0.68
CA GLN A 289 -7.60 -2.43 0.13
C GLN A 289 -6.56 -1.62 0.90
N ASP A 290 -6.57 -1.76 2.22
CA ASP A 290 -5.67 -1.05 3.13
C ASP A 290 -5.56 -1.79 4.47
N ILE A 291 -4.52 -1.51 5.24
CA ILE A 291 -4.37 -2.02 6.61
C ILE A 291 -3.50 -1.10 7.45
N ASP A 292 -3.91 -0.89 8.68
CA ASP A 292 -3.20 -0.08 9.67
C ASP A 292 -3.00 -0.87 10.98
N SER A 293 -1.95 -0.54 11.73
CA SER A 293 -1.61 -1.19 12.99
C SER A 293 -1.75 -0.23 14.16
N LEU A 294 -2.47 -0.64 15.19
CA LEU A 294 -2.61 0.05 16.46
C LEU A 294 -1.74 -0.66 17.50
N PRO A 295 -0.66 -0.03 18.00
CA PRO A 295 0.18 -0.62 19.04
C PRO A 295 -0.62 -0.80 20.35
N PRO A 296 -0.16 -1.70 21.24
CA PRO A 296 -0.80 -1.92 22.53
C PRO A 296 -0.89 -0.62 23.35
N ALA A 297 -1.97 -0.49 24.14
CA ALA A 297 -2.11 0.60 25.09
C ALA A 297 -1.00 0.53 26.15
N GLU A 298 -0.63 1.68 26.73
CA GLU A 298 0.38 1.73 27.79
C GLU A 298 -0.02 0.82 28.96
N GLY A 299 0.85 -0.14 29.29
CA GLY A 299 0.62 -1.14 30.34
C GLY A 299 -0.14 -2.41 29.90
N ALA A 300 -0.54 -2.52 28.63
CA ALA A 300 -1.04 -3.76 28.05
C ALA A 300 0.13 -4.72 27.71
N PRO A 301 -0.14 -6.04 27.56
CA PRO A 301 0.79 -6.99 26.99
C PRO A 301 1.35 -6.50 25.64
N ALA A 302 2.64 -6.74 25.41
CA ALA A 302 3.32 -6.23 24.22
C ALA A 302 2.87 -6.97 22.93
N ASP A 303 2.30 -8.17 23.07
CA ASP A 303 1.72 -8.98 22.00
C ASP A 303 0.29 -8.59 21.59
N ASP A 304 -0.32 -7.58 22.23
CA ASP A 304 -1.69 -7.12 21.94
C ASP A 304 -1.77 -6.11 20.76
N THR A 305 -0.86 -6.18 19.79
CA THR A 305 -0.93 -5.30 18.61
C THR A 305 -2.16 -5.62 17.76
N LEU A 306 -2.97 -4.60 17.44
CA LEU A 306 -4.19 -4.75 16.64
C LEU A 306 -3.98 -4.29 15.21
N PHE A 307 -4.53 -5.05 14.25
CA PHE A 307 -4.49 -4.69 12.83
C PHE A 307 -5.90 -4.45 12.29
N TYR A 308 -6.14 -3.25 11.74
CA TYR A 308 -7.40 -2.87 11.09
C TYR A 308 -7.24 -2.95 9.58
N GLY A 309 -7.88 -3.92 8.93
CA GLY A 309 -7.89 -4.04 7.47
C GLY A 309 -9.18 -3.54 6.84
N ILE A 310 -9.11 -2.93 5.66
CA ILE A 310 -10.26 -2.56 4.84
C ILE A 310 -10.37 -3.55 3.67
N PHE A 311 -11.54 -4.17 3.49
CA PHE A 311 -11.74 -5.23 2.50
C PHE A 311 -12.90 -4.90 1.55
N THR A 312 -12.80 -5.36 0.32
CA THR A 312 -13.90 -5.33 -0.65
C THR A 312 -14.14 -6.72 -1.21
N SER A 313 -15.32 -6.95 -1.79
CA SER A 313 -15.62 -8.21 -2.46
C SER A 313 -15.24 -8.12 -3.93
N GLN A 314 -14.58 -9.14 -4.48
CA GLN A 314 -14.26 -9.18 -5.91
C GLN A 314 -15.52 -9.22 -6.79
N TRP A 315 -16.67 -9.62 -6.23
CA TRP A 315 -17.95 -9.68 -6.94
C TRP A 315 -18.87 -8.48 -6.67
N SER A 316 -18.52 -7.59 -5.74
CA SER A 316 -19.34 -6.41 -5.45
C SER A 316 -18.97 -5.25 -6.36
N VAL A 317 -19.91 -4.83 -7.21
CA VAL A 317 -19.82 -3.56 -7.93
C VAL A 317 -20.37 -2.45 -7.02
N GLY A 318 -19.49 -1.66 -6.41
CA GLY A 318 -19.86 -0.40 -5.75
C GLY A 318 -20.14 -0.42 -4.23
N TRP A 319 -19.91 -1.53 -3.52
CA TRP A 319 -20.02 -1.58 -2.06
C TRP A 319 -18.62 -1.71 -1.44
N THR A 320 -18.12 -0.65 -0.81
CA THR A 320 -16.98 -0.75 0.13
C THR A 320 -17.55 -1.04 1.51
N SER A 321 -17.36 -2.25 2.03
CA SER A 321 -17.55 -2.50 3.46
C SER A 321 -16.25 -2.13 4.17
N ILE A 322 -16.34 -1.34 5.23
CA ILE A 322 -15.23 -1.17 6.16
C ILE A 322 -15.53 -2.13 7.30
N GLN A 323 -14.77 -3.22 7.40
CA GLN A 323 -14.88 -4.17 8.49
C GLN A 323 -13.57 -4.16 9.27
N SER A 324 -13.61 -3.75 10.53
CA SER A 324 -12.46 -3.86 11.43
C SER A 324 -12.21 -5.32 11.79
N PHE A 325 -11.03 -5.84 11.49
CA PHE A 325 -10.59 -7.15 11.97
C PHE A 325 -9.78 -7.01 13.25
N HIS A 326 -9.84 -8.04 14.08
CA HIS A 326 -8.80 -8.27 15.09
C HIS A 326 -7.98 -9.42 14.54
N MET A 327 -6.78 -9.13 14.05
CA MET A 327 -5.83 -10.18 13.73
C MET A 327 -4.96 -10.41 14.97
N PHE A 328 -5.28 -11.45 15.74
CA PHE A 328 -4.34 -12.01 16.70
C PHE A 328 -3.34 -12.84 15.89
N ILE A 329 -2.13 -12.34 15.72
CA ILE A 329 -1.03 -13.17 15.21
C ILE A 329 -0.46 -13.87 16.44
N THR A 330 -0.89 -15.10 16.70
CA THR A 330 -0.35 -15.96 17.78
C THR A 330 0.89 -16.71 17.33
#